data_AF-A0A353WK15-F1
#
_entry.id   AF-A0A353WK15-F1
#
_cell.length_a   1.000
_cell.length_b   1.000
_cell.length_c   1.000
_cell.angle_alpha   90.00
_cell.angle_beta   90.00
_cell.angle_gamma   90.00
#
_symmetry.space_group_name_H-M   'P 1'
#
loop_
_entity.id
_entity.type
_entity.pdbx_description
1 polymer ?
#
loop_
_entity_poly.entity_id
_entity_poly.type
_entity_poly.pdbx_seq_one_letter_code
_entity_poly.pdbx_strand_id
1 'polypeptide(L)'
;MTRKGFTLAEVLVTLAIIGVVAALTIPALIQSTSQTELKTALKKSLATLNQAIVMSIAQDSVDASTCTGCDDKTGLATFFSGKLNILSSNLTIANPYFYTTDGMKYTFDAFDTACSSTEADPSTANCQVLVDVNGDKNPNTVSSGNSTNWSFKDQYRLIIRQNSVIPASNATDTVAEQALKS
;
A
#
# COMPACT_ATOMS: atom_id res chain seq x y z
N MET A 1 -43.94 -18.62 -40.91
CA MET A 1 -43.34 -17.55 -40.10
C MET A 1 -41.84 -17.55 -40.37
N THR A 2 -41.34 -16.65 -41.21
CA THR A 2 -39.92 -16.60 -41.59
C THR A 2 -39.13 -15.89 -40.48
N ARG A 3 -38.27 -16.63 -39.77
CA ARG A 3 -37.35 -16.03 -38.80
C ARG A 3 -36.29 -15.25 -39.57
N LYS A 4 -36.22 -13.93 -39.38
CA LYS A 4 -35.11 -13.12 -39.90
C LYS A 4 -33.87 -13.43 -39.05
N GLY A 5 -32.86 -14.05 -39.66
CA GLY A 5 -31.55 -14.25 -39.05
C GLY A 5 -30.62 -13.06 -39.34
N PHE A 6 -29.60 -12.87 -38.51
CA PHE A 6 -28.56 -11.87 -38.74
C PHE A 6 -27.83 -12.14 -40.06
N THR A 7 -27.57 -11.09 -40.83
CA THR A 7 -26.74 -11.20 -42.03
C THR A 7 -25.25 -11.26 -41.66
N LEU A 8 -24.43 -11.91 -42.49
CA LEU A 8 -22.98 -11.97 -42.27
C LEU A 8 -22.34 -10.57 -42.19
N ALA A 9 -22.84 -9.62 -42.98
CA ALA A 9 -22.39 -8.23 -42.95
C ALA A 9 -22.74 -7.53 -41.63
N GLU A 10 -23.92 -7.79 -41.07
CA GLU A 10 -24.36 -7.21 -39.80
C GLU A 10 -23.49 -7.70 -38.63
N VAL A 11 -23.14 -8.99 -38.60
CA VAL A 11 -22.22 -9.54 -37.61
C VAL A 11 -20.80 -8.97 -37.79
N LEU A 12 -20.31 -8.82 -39.02
CA LEU A 12 -18.98 -8.26 -39.27
C LEU A 12 -18.85 -6.80 -38.82
N VAL A 13 -19.84 -5.97 -39.13
CA VAL A 13 -19.84 -4.54 -38.74
C VAL A 13 -19.88 -4.42 -37.22
N THR A 14 -20.70 -5.22 -36.55
CA THR A 14 -20.77 -5.21 -35.08
C THR A 14 -19.46 -5.66 -34.43
N LEU A 15 -18.83 -6.73 -34.93
CA LEU A 15 -17.51 -7.19 -34.48
C LEU A 15 -16.40 -6.14 -34.71
N ALA A 16 -16.44 -5.45 -35.85
CA ALA A 16 -15.49 -4.37 -36.14
C ALA A 16 -15.66 -3.19 -35.16
N ILE A 17 -16.90 -2.78 -34.88
CA ILE A 17 -17.19 -1.67 -33.96
C ILE A 17 -16.74 -2.02 -32.53
N ILE A 18 -17.12 -3.19 -32.01
CA ILE A 18 -16.70 -3.59 -30.65
C ILE A 18 -15.18 -3.72 -30.56
N GLY A 19 -14.50 -4.18 -31.61
CA GLY A 19 -13.04 -4.28 -31.66
C GLY A 19 -12.34 -2.93 -31.51
N VAL A 20 -12.81 -1.90 -32.22
CA VAL A 20 -12.25 -0.54 -32.13
C VAL A 20 -12.52 0.07 -30.75
N VAL A 21 -13.76 -0.03 -30.26
CA VAL A 21 -14.13 0.53 -28.95
C VAL A 21 -13.35 -0.16 -27.83
N ALA A 22 -13.24 -1.48 -27.87
CA ALA A 22 -12.47 -2.26 -26.91
C ALA A 22 -10.98 -1.86 -26.90
N ALA A 23 -10.38 -1.66 -28.08
CA ALA A 23 -8.97 -1.26 -28.18
C ALA A 23 -8.68 0.10 -27.52
N LEU A 24 -9.64 1.03 -27.55
CA LEU A 24 -9.51 2.35 -26.92
C LEU A 24 -9.86 2.35 -25.43
N THR A 25 -10.79 1.50 -25.00
CA THR A 25 -11.36 1.56 -23.64
C THR A 25 -10.73 0.56 -22.67
N ILE A 26 -10.30 -0.62 -23.13
CA ILE A 26 -9.69 -1.65 -22.27
C ILE A 26 -8.45 -1.14 -21.53
N PRO A 27 -7.47 -0.47 -22.19
CA PRO A 27 -6.28 0.00 -21.49
C PRO A 27 -6.60 1.03 -20.39
N ALA A 28 -7.49 1.98 -20.68
CA ALA A 28 -7.90 3.02 -19.74
C ALA A 28 -8.69 2.44 -18.55
N LEU A 29 -9.57 1.47 -18.80
CA LEU A 29 -10.32 0.79 -17.75
C LEU A 29 -9.40 -0.03 -16.83
N ILE A 30 -8.48 -0.81 -17.40
CA ILE A 30 -7.51 -1.58 -16.61
C ILE A 30 -6.65 -0.65 -15.75
N GLN A 31 -6.12 0.43 -16.33
CA GLN A 31 -5.27 1.36 -15.58
C GLN A 31 -6.03 2.03 -14.41
N SER A 32 -7.28 2.45 -14.63
CA SER A 32 -8.08 3.13 -13.59
C SER A 32 -8.58 2.18 -12.50
N THR A 33 -8.96 0.95 -12.86
CA THR A 33 -9.37 -0.09 -11.90
C THR A 33 -8.20 -0.52 -11.04
N SER A 34 -7.03 -0.81 -11.63
CA SER A 34 -5.82 -1.14 -10.88
C SER A 34 -5.42 -0.03 -9.90
N GLN A 35 -5.46 1.25 -10.30
CA GLN A 35 -5.15 2.34 -9.36
C GLN A 35 -6.14 2.43 -8.20
N THR A 36 -7.43 2.19 -8.47
CA THR A 36 -8.46 2.17 -7.43
C THR A 36 -8.23 1.03 -6.43
N GLU A 37 -7.85 -0.15 -6.92
CA GLU A 37 -7.52 -1.31 -6.10
C GLU A 37 -6.32 -1.02 -5.19
N LEU A 38 -5.23 -0.49 -5.75
CA LEU A 38 -4.00 -0.18 -5.00
C LEU A 38 -4.26 0.84 -3.89
N LYS A 39 -5.03 1.90 -4.18
CA LYS A 39 -5.44 2.91 -3.19
C LYS A 39 -6.31 2.33 -2.08
N THR A 40 -7.24 1.45 -2.42
CA THR A 40 -8.11 0.78 -1.45
C THR A 40 -7.31 -0.12 -0.53
N ALA A 41 -6.36 -0.87 -1.10
CA ALA A 41 -5.47 -1.73 -0.35
C ALA A 41 -4.51 -0.94 0.56
N LEU A 42 -4.04 0.24 0.12
CA LEU A 42 -3.27 1.16 0.96
C LEU A 42 -4.10 1.67 2.15
N LYS A 43 -5.35 2.10 1.91
CA LYS A 43 -6.28 2.53 2.97
C LYS A 43 -6.47 1.42 4.01
N LYS A 44 -6.65 0.19 3.55
CA LYS A 44 -6.74 -0.99 4.42
C LYS A 44 -5.45 -1.19 5.22
N SER A 45 -4.29 -1.14 4.58
CA SER A 45 -2.99 -1.28 5.26
C SER A 45 -2.79 -0.26 6.36
N LEU A 46 -3.11 1.01 6.08
CA LEU A 46 -3.01 2.09 7.05
C LEU A 46 -3.94 1.82 8.25
N ALA A 47 -5.17 1.37 8.00
CA ALA A 47 -6.12 1.01 9.06
C ALA A 47 -5.61 -0.17 9.89
N THR A 48 -5.08 -1.22 9.26
CA THR A 48 -4.50 -2.39 9.92
C THR A 48 -3.32 -2.03 10.82
N LEU A 49 -2.40 -1.17 10.34
CA LEU A 49 -1.26 -0.72 11.16
C LEU A 49 -1.70 0.14 12.35
N ASN A 50 -2.64 1.06 12.14
CA ASN A 50 -3.21 1.85 13.24
C ASN A 50 -3.95 0.96 14.25
N GLN A 51 -4.68 -0.05 13.78
CA GLN A 51 -5.33 -1.03 14.65
C GLN A 51 -4.33 -1.80 15.51
N ALA A 52 -3.16 -2.17 14.97
CA ALA A 52 -2.11 -2.84 15.73
C ALA A 52 -1.60 -1.96 16.88
N ILE A 53 -1.37 -0.67 16.63
CA ILE A 53 -0.96 0.29 17.68
C ILE A 53 -2.05 0.42 18.74
N VAL A 54 -3.31 0.61 18.33
CA VAL A 54 -4.44 0.70 19.28
C VAL A 54 -4.57 -0.58 20.11
N MET A 55 -4.39 -1.75 19.49
CA MET A 55 -4.44 -3.03 20.20
C MET A 55 -3.28 -3.19 21.18
N SER A 56 -2.08 -2.73 20.82
CA SER A 56 -0.94 -2.71 21.73
C SER A 56 -1.18 -1.81 22.94
N ILE A 57 -1.68 -0.59 22.73
CA ILE A 57 -1.99 0.34 23.81
C ILE A 57 -3.09 -0.25 24.72
N ALA A 58 -4.09 -0.92 24.14
CA ALA A 58 -5.19 -1.52 24.90
C ALA A 58 -4.77 -2.75 25.72
N GLN A 59 -3.86 -3.59 25.21
CA GLN A 59 -3.45 -4.83 25.86
C GLN A 59 -2.29 -4.62 26.83
N ASP A 60 -1.28 -3.87 26.40
CA ASP A 60 0.02 -3.80 27.05
C ASP A 60 0.34 -2.38 27.55
N SER A 61 -0.53 -1.39 27.29
CA SER A 61 -0.29 0.03 27.61
C SER A 61 1.02 0.59 27.00
N VAL A 62 1.48 -0.01 25.91
CA VAL A 62 2.66 0.44 25.14
C VAL A 62 2.27 0.83 23.73
N ASP A 63 2.96 1.83 23.22
CA ASP A 63 2.83 2.38 21.87
C ASP A 63 4.09 2.10 21.04
N ALA A 64 4.16 2.60 19.80
CA ALA A 64 5.30 2.34 18.92
C ALA A 64 6.62 2.98 19.40
N SER A 65 6.54 3.96 20.31
CA SER A 65 7.72 4.62 20.90
C SER A 65 8.14 4.05 22.25
N THR A 66 7.22 3.38 22.96
CA THR A 66 7.44 2.86 24.32
C THR A 66 7.50 1.34 24.38
N CYS A 67 7.32 0.65 23.25
CA CYS A 67 7.39 -0.80 23.21
C CYS A 67 8.81 -1.31 23.51
N THR A 68 8.88 -2.34 24.36
CA THR A 68 10.15 -2.91 24.81
C THR A 68 10.80 -3.74 23.71
N GLY A 69 12.06 -3.47 23.38
CA GLY A 69 12.79 -4.19 22.34
C GLY A 69 12.41 -3.76 20.92
N CYS A 70 11.74 -2.62 20.78
CA CYS A 70 11.45 -1.99 19.50
C CYS A 70 12.55 -1.04 19.05
N ASP A 71 13.77 -1.14 19.61
CA ASP A 71 14.87 -0.18 19.41
C ASP A 71 15.62 -0.35 18.06
N ASP A 72 15.09 -1.19 17.17
CA ASP A 72 15.57 -1.36 15.81
C ASP A 72 14.43 -1.76 14.84
N LYS A 73 14.76 -1.88 13.56
CA LYS A 73 13.81 -2.30 12.50
C LYS A 73 13.19 -3.66 12.80
N THR A 74 13.95 -4.58 13.40
CA THR A 74 13.54 -5.96 13.66
C THR A 74 12.54 -6.02 14.80
N GLY A 75 12.81 -5.28 15.87
CA GLY A 75 11.97 -5.10 17.03
C GLY A 75 10.64 -4.48 16.64
N LEU A 76 10.67 -3.44 15.81
CA LEU A 76 9.45 -2.82 15.28
C LEU A 76 8.65 -3.79 14.39
N ALA A 77 9.32 -4.53 13.49
CA ALA A 77 8.66 -5.57 12.70
C ALA A 77 8.06 -6.66 13.59
N THR A 78 8.76 -7.07 14.65
CA THR A 78 8.29 -8.06 15.63
C THR A 78 7.06 -7.54 16.37
N PHE A 79 7.08 -6.29 16.82
CA PHE A 79 5.98 -5.61 17.47
C PHE A 79 4.70 -5.64 16.61
N PHE A 80 4.78 -5.20 15.36
CA PHE A 80 3.62 -5.23 14.46
C PHE A 80 3.21 -6.66 14.13
N SER A 81 4.16 -7.55 13.87
CA SER A 81 3.86 -8.94 13.51
C SER A 81 3.19 -9.74 14.64
N GLY A 82 3.48 -9.40 15.91
CA GLY A 82 2.85 -10.01 17.09
C GLY A 82 1.44 -9.49 17.37
N LYS A 83 1.07 -8.34 16.79
CA LYS A 83 -0.26 -7.73 16.91
C LYS A 83 -1.10 -7.88 15.64
N LEU A 84 -0.59 -8.52 14.61
CA LEU A 84 -1.27 -8.67 13.32
C LEU A 84 -1.41 -10.15 12.95
N ASN A 85 -2.39 -10.45 12.10
CA ASN A 85 -2.52 -11.78 11.51
C ASN A 85 -1.57 -11.91 10.30
N ILE A 86 -0.40 -12.50 10.54
CA ILE A 86 0.65 -12.66 9.54
C ILE A 86 0.63 -14.07 8.93
N LEU A 87 0.99 -14.16 7.65
CA LEU A 87 1.19 -15.42 6.95
C LEU A 87 2.64 -15.92 7.10
N SER A 88 3.60 -15.01 7.01
CA SER A 88 5.02 -15.30 7.19
C SER A 88 5.80 -14.03 7.49
N SER A 89 7.00 -14.19 8.06
CA SER A 89 7.88 -13.07 8.43
C SER A 89 9.34 -13.41 8.18
N ASN A 90 10.13 -12.37 7.89
CA ASN A 90 11.58 -12.39 7.89
C ASN A 90 12.04 -11.26 8.82
N LEU A 91 12.65 -11.60 9.95
CA LEU A 91 13.03 -10.65 11.00
C LEU A 91 14.56 -10.46 11.01
N THR A 92 15.15 -10.29 9.83
CA THR A 92 16.58 -9.99 9.71
C THR A 92 16.84 -8.51 9.92
N ILE A 93 17.96 -8.19 10.57
CA ILE A 93 18.34 -6.82 10.97
C ILE A 93 18.43 -5.87 9.77
N ALA A 94 18.85 -6.36 8.61
CA ALA A 94 19.06 -5.52 7.43
C ALA A 94 17.74 -5.08 6.78
N ASN A 95 16.76 -5.99 6.69
CA ASN A 95 15.54 -5.77 5.93
C ASN A 95 14.37 -6.62 6.49
N PRO A 96 13.85 -6.29 7.68
CA PRO A 96 12.80 -7.08 8.28
C PRO A 96 11.46 -6.77 7.62
N TYR A 97 10.72 -7.82 7.28
CA TYR A 97 9.41 -7.73 6.68
C TYR A 97 8.46 -8.83 7.17
N PHE A 98 7.17 -8.61 7.00
CA PHE A 98 6.16 -9.66 7.14
C PHE A 98 5.08 -9.54 6.07
N TYR A 99 4.41 -10.66 5.80
CA TYR A 99 3.22 -10.73 4.98
C TYR A 99 1.99 -10.90 5.87
N THR A 100 0.93 -10.17 5.58
CA THR A 100 -0.38 -10.43 6.20
C THR A 100 -1.12 -11.52 5.43
N THR A 101 -2.16 -12.09 6.05
CA THR A 101 -3.04 -13.06 5.38
C THR A 101 -3.75 -12.50 4.14
N ASP A 102 -3.79 -11.17 4.01
CA ASP A 102 -4.32 -10.48 2.84
C ASP A 102 -3.34 -10.42 1.66
N GLY A 103 -2.12 -10.94 1.82
CA GLY A 103 -1.08 -10.96 0.79
C GLY A 103 -0.28 -9.66 0.66
N MET A 104 -0.48 -8.69 1.55
CA MET A 104 0.30 -7.44 1.59
C MET A 104 1.61 -7.64 2.34
N LYS A 105 2.67 -6.98 1.90
CA LYS A 105 4.00 -7.06 2.52
C LYS A 105 4.33 -5.74 3.22
N TYR A 106 4.88 -5.82 4.42
CA TYR A 106 5.30 -4.67 5.21
C TYR A 106 6.78 -4.80 5.47
N THR A 107 7.57 -3.82 5.00
CA THR A 107 9.03 -3.81 5.13
C THR A 107 9.45 -2.59 5.94
N PHE A 108 10.28 -2.77 6.96
CA PHE A 108 10.67 -1.68 7.86
C PHE A 108 12.05 -1.13 7.46
N ASP A 109 12.06 0.12 6.97
CA ASP A 109 13.18 0.67 6.19
C ASP A 109 14.09 1.63 6.97
N ALA A 110 13.59 2.36 7.98
CA ALA A 110 14.41 3.16 8.88
C ALA A 110 13.89 3.10 10.32
N PHE A 111 14.84 3.19 11.24
CA PHE A 111 14.63 3.22 12.67
C PHE A 111 15.75 4.05 13.32
N ASP A 112 15.42 5.00 14.18
CA ASP A 112 16.33 5.62 15.15
C ASP A 112 15.64 5.68 16.52
N THR A 113 16.29 5.06 17.52
CA THR A 113 15.94 5.02 18.95
C THR A 113 14.52 4.59 19.34
N ALA A 114 13.51 5.41 19.07
CA ALA A 114 12.10 5.16 19.41
C ALA A 114 11.20 5.86 18.38
N CYS A 115 10.08 5.26 17.96
CA CYS A 115 9.19 5.83 16.94
C CYS A 115 8.35 7.03 17.40
N SER A 116 8.99 8.10 17.86
CA SER A 116 8.36 9.31 18.38
C SER A 116 8.44 10.52 17.45
N SER A 117 8.86 10.39 16.19
CA SER A 117 8.95 11.55 15.30
C SER A 117 7.58 12.17 15.00
N THR A 118 7.56 13.49 14.89
CA THR A 118 6.40 14.26 14.42
C THR A 118 6.45 14.53 12.92
N GLU A 119 7.55 14.15 12.26
CA GLU A 119 7.79 14.41 10.86
C GLU A 119 6.90 13.53 9.97
N ALA A 120 6.57 14.03 8.78
CA ALA A 120 5.95 13.26 7.71
C ALA A 120 6.93 12.97 6.57
N ASP A 121 8.09 13.61 6.58
CA ASP A 121 9.10 13.50 5.53
C ASP A 121 9.88 12.18 5.68
N PRO A 122 9.88 11.29 4.68
CA PRO A 122 10.60 10.01 4.74
C PRO A 122 12.13 10.16 4.86
N SER A 123 12.69 11.34 4.60
CA SER A 123 14.13 11.60 4.76
C SER A 123 14.54 11.98 6.19
N THR A 124 13.60 12.44 7.02
CA THR A 124 13.86 12.89 8.40
C THR A 124 13.08 12.07 9.44
N ALA A 125 12.04 11.38 9.04
CA ALA A 125 11.27 10.51 9.91
C ALA A 125 12.12 9.34 10.41
N ASN A 126 12.04 9.10 11.71
CA ASN A 126 12.84 8.07 12.37
C ASN A 126 12.32 6.65 12.12
N CYS A 127 11.01 6.47 12.00
CA CYS A 127 10.39 5.16 11.75
C CYS A 127 9.52 5.19 10.49
N GLN A 128 9.85 4.31 9.55
CA GLN A 128 9.10 4.16 8.31
C GLN A 128 8.81 2.70 8.00
N VAL A 129 7.68 2.48 7.37
CA VAL A 129 7.29 1.20 6.79
C VAL A 129 6.95 1.40 5.32
N LEU A 130 7.56 0.57 4.49
CA LEU A 130 7.22 0.42 3.09
C LEU A 130 6.16 -0.69 2.98
N VAL A 131 4.97 -0.29 2.56
CA VAL A 131 3.85 -1.20 2.35
C VAL A 131 3.77 -1.55 0.88
N ASP A 132 3.89 -2.84 0.58
CA ASP A 132 3.56 -3.40 -0.72
C ASP A 132 2.12 -3.93 -0.70
N VAL A 133 1.22 -3.26 -1.42
CA VAL A 133 -0.21 -3.55 -1.35
C VAL A 133 -0.63 -4.74 -2.21
N ASN A 134 0.22 -5.21 -3.14
CA ASN A 134 -0.04 -6.41 -3.94
C ASN A 134 0.91 -7.59 -3.62
N GLY A 135 1.76 -7.44 -2.61
CA GLY A 135 2.77 -8.44 -2.23
C GLY A 135 3.94 -8.44 -3.21
N ASP A 136 4.67 -9.55 -3.39
CA ASP A 136 5.80 -9.56 -4.35
C ASP A 136 5.36 -9.64 -5.83
N LYS A 137 4.11 -9.29 -6.14
CA LYS A 137 3.61 -9.30 -7.51
C LYS A 137 4.16 -8.08 -8.23
N ASN A 138 4.78 -8.30 -9.39
CA ASN A 138 5.28 -7.20 -10.23
C ASN A 138 4.17 -6.14 -10.46
N PRO A 139 4.52 -4.85 -10.49
CA PRO A 139 5.86 -4.30 -10.73
C PRO A 139 6.81 -4.12 -9.54
N ASN A 140 6.42 -4.36 -8.28
CA ASN A 140 7.23 -4.16 -7.06
C ASN A 140 8.00 -2.83 -7.07
N THR A 141 7.30 -1.75 -7.41
CA THR A 141 7.86 -0.43 -7.66
C THR A 141 7.30 0.58 -6.67
N VAL A 142 8.20 1.34 -6.05
CA VAL A 142 7.83 2.44 -5.15
C VAL A 142 7.01 3.50 -5.90
N SER A 143 5.80 3.73 -5.42
CA SER A 143 4.98 4.86 -5.82
C SER A 143 5.73 6.13 -5.48
N SER A 144 5.71 7.09 -6.39
CA SER A 144 6.43 8.36 -6.20
C SER A 144 5.68 9.48 -6.90
N GLY A 145 6.03 10.71 -6.56
CA GLY A 145 5.48 11.88 -7.21
C GLY A 145 5.16 13.00 -6.25
N ASN A 146 5.17 14.21 -6.78
CA ASN A 146 4.78 15.42 -6.07
C ASN A 146 3.38 15.87 -6.51
N SER A 147 2.88 16.95 -5.90
CA SER A 147 1.52 17.50 -6.07
C SER A 147 1.00 17.71 -7.50
N THR A 148 1.82 17.53 -8.54
CA THR A 148 1.45 17.72 -9.94
C THR A 148 1.60 16.44 -10.78
N ASN A 149 2.49 15.52 -10.40
CA ASN A 149 2.79 14.31 -11.16
C ASN A 149 2.88 13.11 -10.22
N TRP A 150 1.77 12.36 -10.08
CA TRP A 150 1.73 11.14 -9.28
C TRP A 150 1.91 9.88 -10.12
N SER A 151 2.80 8.99 -9.67
CA SER A 151 2.96 7.65 -10.19
C SER A 151 2.47 6.65 -9.14
N PHE A 152 1.17 6.30 -9.22
CA PHE A 152 0.58 5.26 -8.38
C PHE A 152 1.04 3.88 -8.85
N LYS A 153 1.78 3.19 -7.99
CA LYS A 153 2.30 1.83 -8.15
C LYS A 153 1.86 1.00 -6.94
N ASP A 154 2.58 -0.05 -6.60
CA ASP A 154 2.22 -1.02 -5.57
C ASP A 154 2.88 -0.79 -4.21
N GLN A 155 4.04 -0.13 -4.17
CA GLN A 155 4.71 0.16 -2.90
C GLN A 155 4.47 1.60 -2.45
N TYR A 156 4.14 1.79 -1.17
CA TYR A 156 3.87 3.11 -0.57
C TYR A 156 4.63 3.26 0.75
N ARG A 157 5.25 4.42 0.97
CA ARG A 157 5.88 4.74 2.25
C ARG A 157 4.85 5.33 3.22
N LEU A 158 4.87 4.81 4.44
CA LEU A 158 4.13 5.33 5.57
C LEU A 158 5.10 5.62 6.71
N ILE A 159 4.79 6.64 7.50
CA ILE A 159 5.57 7.03 8.68
C ILE A 159 4.85 6.54 9.93
N ILE A 160 5.61 5.89 10.81
CA ILE A 160 5.12 5.40 12.09
C ILE A 160 5.47 6.44 13.14
N ARG A 161 4.44 7.06 13.71
CA ARG A 161 4.53 7.92 14.88
C ARG A 161 4.23 7.12 16.13
N GLN A 162 4.36 7.78 17.28
CA GLN A 162 4.14 7.18 18.60
C GLN A 162 2.81 6.41 18.68
N ASN A 163 1.70 7.08 18.36
CA ASN A 163 0.34 6.53 18.53
C ASN A 163 -0.42 6.34 17.21
N SER A 164 0.22 6.54 16.06
CA SER A 164 -0.46 6.45 14.78
C SER A 164 0.51 6.21 13.63
N VAL A 165 -0.04 5.73 12.51
CA VAL A 165 0.65 5.68 11.22
C VAL A 165 0.02 6.69 10.29
N ILE A 166 0.85 7.45 9.58
CA ILE A 166 0.44 8.49 8.63
C ILE A 166 1.09 8.25 7.26
N PRO A 167 0.53 8.77 6.16
CA PRO A 167 1.24 8.77 4.88
C PRO A 167 2.53 9.56 4.94
N ALA A 168 3.57 9.08 4.26
CA ALA A 168 4.75 9.88 3.98
C ALA A 168 4.38 11.07 3.08
N SER A 169 4.91 12.25 3.40
CA SER A 169 4.68 13.48 2.66
C SER A 169 5.90 14.41 2.77
N ASN A 170 6.50 14.75 1.63
CA ASN A 170 7.50 15.81 1.50
C ASN A 170 7.39 16.51 0.13
N ALA A 171 8.33 17.41 -0.20
CA ALA A 171 8.29 18.16 -1.46
C ALA A 171 8.35 17.29 -2.73
N THR A 172 8.90 16.09 -2.65
CA THR A 172 9.13 15.18 -3.80
C THR A 172 8.28 13.92 -3.77
N ASP A 173 7.66 13.61 -2.64
CA ASP A 173 6.85 12.41 -2.41
C ASP A 173 5.60 12.76 -1.57
N THR A 174 4.47 12.95 -2.25
CA THR A 174 3.14 13.13 -1.64
C THR A 174 2.15 12.05 -2.09
N VAL A 175 2.66 10.97 -2.69
CA VAL A 175 1.83 9.99 -3.40
C VAL A 175 0.94 9.19 -2.45
N ALA A 176 1.45 8.85 -1.26
CA ALA A 176 0.68 8.13 -0.24
C ALA A 176 -0.45 9.00 0.29
N GLU A 177 -0.18 10.28 0.55
CA GLU A 177 -1.20 11.24 0.98
C GLU A 177 -2.29 11.40 -0.09
N GLN A 178 -1.91 11.55 -1.35
CA GLN A 178 -2.86 11.67 -2.45
C GLN A 178 -3.68 10.40 -2.65
N ALA A 179 -3.06 9.22 -2.53
CA ALA A 179 -3.73 7.92 -2.65
C ALA A 179 -4.82 7.73 -1.58
N LEU A 180 -4.64 8.30 -0.39
CA LEU A 180 -5.59 8.20 0.72
C LEU A 180 -6.75 9.22 0.62
N LYS A 181 -6.52 10.38 -0.02
CA LYS A 181 -7.56 11.42 -0.20
C LYS A 181 -8.62 11.05 -1.25
N SER A 182 -8.24 10.29 -2.28
CA SER A 182 -9.15 9.80 -3.34
C SER A 182 -9.81 8.49 -2.95
#